data_AF-A0A965U1A1-F1
#
_entry.id   AF-A0A965U1A1-F1
#
_cell.length_a   1.000
_cell.length_b   1.000
_cell.length_c   1.000
_cell.angle_alpha   90.00
_cell.angle_beta   90.00
_cell.angle_gamma   90.00
#
_symmetry.space_group_name_H-M   'P 1'
#
loop_
_entity.id
_entity.type
_entity.pdbx_description
1 polymer ?
#
loop_
_entity_poly.entity_id
_entity_poly.type
_entity_poly.pdbx_seq_one_letter_code
_entity_poly.pdbx_strand_id
1 'polypeptide(L)'
;MSRVRAKDTQPERIVRLWLWHQGFRYRKNDKRLPGHPDIVLSRYRTVIEVRGCFWHRHADCPIATQPQSNSAFWWKKFSRNINRDQETERALRDCGWNVLIVWECELVAARRAATLERLQTQILAMPQKATTRERQLYALETTPPAEVAESAIGYGEETHDD
;
A
#
# COMPACT_ATOMS: atom_id res chain seq x y z
N MET A 1 24.10 -20.14 -8.74
CA MET A 1 23.12 -19.06 -9.01
C MET A 1 23.34 -17.89 -8.04
N SER A 2 24.30 -17.03 -8.31
CA SER A 2 24.69 -15.90 -7.43
C SER A 2 24.29 -14.51 -7.96
N ARG A 3 23.61 -14.43 -9.12
CA ARG A 3 23.29 -13.15 -9.80
C ARG A 3 21.80 -12.76 -9.84
N VAL A 4 20.91 -13.54 -9.25
CA VAL A 4 19.50 -13.15 -9.15
C VAL A 4 19.36 -12.20 -7.96
N ARG A 5 19.10 -10.91 -8.25
CA ARG A 5 18.85 -9.91 -7.21
C ARG A 5 17.51 -10.22 -6.54
N ALA A 6 17.50 -10.19 -5.22
CA ALA A 6 16.29 -10.41 -4.43
C ALA A 6 15.40 -9.16 -4.31
N LYS A 7 15.88 -7.99 -4.76
CA LYS A 7 15.19 -6.68 -4.66
C LYS A 7 15.60 -5.78 -5.82
N ASP A 8 14.81 -4.73 -6.05
CA ASP A 8 14.99 -3.78 -7.15
C ASP A 8 15.04 -4.50 -8.51
N THR A 9 14.24 -5.55 -8.65
CA THR A 9 14.10 -6.29 -9.90
C THR A 9 13.47 -5.40 -10.99
N GLN A 10 13.60 -5.81 -12.25
CA GLN A 10 12.98 -5.08 -13.36
C GLN A 10 11.45 -4.96 -13.22
N PRO A 11 10.71 -6.03 -12.85
CA PRO A 11 9.27 -5.94 -12.55
C PRO A 11 8.94 -4.88 -11.48
N GLU A 12 9.62 -4.90 -10.34
CA GLU A 12 9.41 -3.92 -9.27
C GLU A 12 9.65 -2.49 -9.76
N ARG A 13 10.70 -2.27 -10.55
CA ARG A 13 11.04 -0.95 -11.08
C ARG A 13 9.96 -0.42 -12.02
N ILE A 14 9.37 -1.28 -12.85
CA ILE A 14 8.29 -0.90 -13.77
C ILE A 14 7.08 -0.37 -12.98
N VAL A 15 6.62 -1.13 -11.98
CA VAL A 15 5.48 -0.73 -11.14
C VAL A 15 5.78 0.57 -10.39
N ARG A 16 6.97 0.67 -9.78
CA ARG A 16 7.39 1.85 -9.02
C ARG A 16 7.48 3.13 -9.83
N LEU A 17 8.07 3.07 -11.02
CA LEU A 17 8.16 4.23 -11.91
C LEU A 17 6.78 4.68 -12.34
N TRP A 18 5.93 3.73 -12.72
CA TRP A 18 4.57 4.03 -13.14
C TRP A 18 3.75 4.68 -12.02
N LEU A 19 3.77 4.12 -10.80
CA LEU A 19 3.09 4.71 -9.65
C LEU A 19 3.58 6.12 -9.34
N TRP A 20 4.89 6.38 -9.47
CA TRP A 20 5.45 7.71 -9.28
C TRP A 20 4.95 8.71 -10.32
N HIS A 21 4.90 8.32 -11.60
CA HIS A 21 4.34 9.14 -12.68
C HIS A 21 2.85 9.44 -12.49
N GLN A 22 2.10 8.51 -11.87
CA GLN A 22 0.70 8.71 -11.50
C GLN A 22 0.51 9.52 -10.20
N GLY A 23 1.58 10.02 -9.59
CA GLY A 23 1.53 10.87 -8.40
C GLY A 23 1.41 10.13 -7.06
N PHE A 24 1.47 8.79 -7.05
CA PHE A 24 1.43 8.03 -5.81
C PHE A 24 2.71 8.18 -4.98
N ARG A 25 2.55 8.37 -3.67
CA ARG A 25 3.65 8.34 -2.71
C ARG A 25 3.69 6.99 -2.02
N TYR A 26 4.83 6.31 -2.13
CA TYR A 26 5.04 4.98 -1.56
C TYR A 26 6.35 4.88 -0.78
N ARG A 27 6.42 3.89 0.11
CA ARG A 27 7.67 3.40 0.71
C ARG A 27 8.04 2.08 0.03
N LYS A 28 9.34 1.78 -0.05
CA LYS A 28 9.85 0.52 -0.60
C LYS A 28 10.40 -0.36 0.51
N ASN A 29 10.20 -1.67 0.43
CA ASN A 29 10.78 -2.67 1.33
C ASN A 29 10.63 -2.27 2.82
N ASP A 30 9.40 -1.92 3.23
CA ASP A 30 9.16 -1.40 4.58
C ASP A 30 9.36 -2.50 5.63
N LYS A 31 10.48 -2.41 6.35
CA LYS A 31 10.88 -3.41 7.36
C LYS A 31 9.91 -3.53 8.53
N ARG A 32 9.04 -2.54 8.73
CA ARG A 32 8.06 -2.50 9.83
C ARG A 32 6.83 -3.36 9.55
N LEU A 33 6.65 -3.81 8.31
CA LEU A 33 5.54 -4.66 7.91
C LEU A 33 5.99 -6.13 7.73
N PRO A 34 5.10 -7.09 8.03
CA PRO A 34 5.34 -8.50 7.75
C PRO A 34 5.77 -8.72 6.29
N GLY A 35 6.77 -9.58 6.08
CA GLY A 35 7.26 -9.95 4.75
C GLY A 35 8.08 -8.90 4.00
N HIS A 36 8.12 -7.65 4.47
CA HIS A 36 8.82 -6.52 3.87
C HIS A 36 8.32 -6.19 2.45
N PRO A 37 7.06 -5.73 2.31
CA PRO A 37 6.44 -5.55 1.02
C PRO A 37 7.23 -4.63 0.09
N ASP A 38 7.24 -4.96 -1.21
CA ASP A 38 7.98 -4.21 -2.22
C ASP A 38 7.57 -2.74 -2.25
N ILE A 39 6.26 -2.48 -2.18
CA ILE A 39 5.68 -1.14 -2.26
C ILE A 39 4.56 -0.98 -1.22
N VAL A 40 4.64 0.08 -0.43
CA VAL A 40 3.67 0.41 0.62
C VAL A 40 3.06 1.79 0.36
N LEU A 41 1.75 1.81 0.13
CA LEU A 41 0.93 2.99 -0.09
C LEU A 41 0.16 3.34 1.19
N SER A 42 0.81 4.04 2.11
CA SER A 42 0.27 4.31 3.45
C SER A 42 -1.05 5.09 3.44
N ARG A 43 -1.25 6.00 2.47
CA ARG A 43 -2.50 6.77 2.30
C ARG A 43 -3.70 5.87 2.01
N TYR A 44 -3.51 4.81 1.23
CA TYR A 44 -4.59 3.92 0.77
C TYR A 44 -4.70 2.66 1.63
N ARG A 45 -3.87 2.55 2.68
CA ARG A 45 -3.73 1.33 3.49
C ARG A 45 -3.49 0.08 2.61
N THR A 46 -2.73 0.25 1.54
CA THR A 46 -2.47 -0.80 0.54
C THR A 46 -0.98 -1.11 0.43
N VAL A 47 -0.66 -2.39 0.29
CA VAL A 47 0.66 -2.90 -0.06
C VAL A 47 0.59 -3.61 -1.40
N ILE A 48 1.65 -3.52 -2.18
CA ILE A 48 1.77 -4.18 -3.49
C ILE A 48 3.01 -5.07 -3.44
N GLU A 49 2.79 -6.36 -3.71
CA GLU A 49 3.81 -7.40 -3.82
C GLU A 49 4.03 -7.72 -5.30
N VAL A 50 5.26 -7.61 -5.78
CA VAL A 50 5.63 -7.91 -7.16
C VAL A 50 6.31 -9.27 -7.23
N ARG A 51 5.54 -10.30 -7.60
CA ARG A 51 5.99 -11.69 -7.55
C ARG A 51 6.58 -12.15 -8.88
N GLY A 52 7.78 -12.74 -8.80
CA GLY A 52 8.32 -13.53 -9.89
C GLY A 52 7.55 -14.84 -10.06
N CYS A 53 7.03 -15.10 -11.26
CA CYS A 53 6.24 -16.29 -11.58
C CYS A 53 7.02 -17.58 -11.31
N PHE A 54 8.32 -17.59 -11.61
CA PHE A 54 9.18 -18.75 -11.34
C PHE A 54 9.31 -19.06 -9.84
N TRP A 55 9.58 -18.05 -9.01
CA TRP A 55 9.89 -18.24 -7.59
C TRP A 55 8.67 -18.51 -6.71
N HIS A 56 7.53 -17.91 -7.08
CA HIS A 56 6.28 -17.97 -6.33
C HIS A 56 5.22 -18.86 -7.00
N ARG A 57 5.60 -19.59 -8.06
CA ARG A 57 4.78 -20.61 -8.74
C ARG A 57 3.41 -20.08 -9.18
N HIS A 58 3.42 -19.04 -10.02
CA HIS A 58 2.18 -18.56 -10.63
C HIS A 58 1.48 -19.70 -11.40
N ALA A 59 0.22 -19.97 -11.07
CA ALA A 59 -0.58 -20.99 -11.72
C ALA A 59 -0.74 -20.69 -13.22
N ASP A 60 -0.75 -21.73 -14.05
CA ASP A 60 -0.95 -21.66 -15.51
C ASP A 60 -0.04 -20.65 -16.23
N CYS A 61 1.15 -20.41 -15.67
CA CYS A 61 2.09 -19.43 -16.20
C CYS A 61 3.27 -20.12 -16.93
N PRO A 62 3.53 -19.77 -18.21
CA PRO A 62 4.65 -20.36 -18.97
C PRO A 62 6.03 -19.98 -18.40
N ILE A 63 6.11 -18.92 -17.59
CA ILE A 63 7.36 -18.49 -16.93
C ILE A 63 7.65 -19.34 -15.68
N ALA A 64 6.63 -19.95 -15.08
CA ALA A 64 6.76 -20.82 -13.92
C ALA A 64 7.22 -22.24 -14.31
N THR A 65 8.37 -22.35 -14.99
CA THR A 65 8.92 -23.63 -15.45
C THR A 65 9.40 -24.49 -14.28
N GLN A 66 9.41 -25.81 -14.47
CA GLN A 66 9.92 -26.77 -13.47
C GLN A 66 11.35 -27.21 -13.84
N PRO A 67 12.35 -26.95 -12.99
CA PRO A 67 13.70 -27.43 -13.23
C PRO A 67 13.76 -28.97 -13.19
N GLN A 68 14.36 -29.56 -14.22
CA GLN A 68 14.53 -31.02 -14.32
C GLN A 68 15.65 -31.56 -13.42
N SER A 69 16.65 -30.74 -13.09
CA SER A 69 17.72 -31.10 -12.16
C SER A 69 17.43 -30.62 -10.75
N ASN A 70 17.89 -31.37 -9.73
CA ASN A 70 17.70 -31.05 -8.31
C ASN A 70 16.23 -30.83 -7.91
N SER A 71 15.31 -31.58 -8.50
CA SER A 71 13.86 -31.36 -8.35
C SER A 71 13.40 -31.37 -6.89
N ALA A 72 13.97 -32.22 -6.03
CA ALA A 72 13.65 -32.25 -4.60
C ALA A 72 14.02 -30.94 -3.88
N PHE A 73 15.19 -30.36 -4.20
CA PHE A 73 15.61 -29.07 -3.66
C PHE A 73 14.66 -27.96 -4.13
N TRP A 74 14.33 -27.94 -5.42
CA TRP A 74 13.45 -26.94 -6.00
C TRP A 74 12.04 -27.02 -5.45
N TRP A 75 11.48 -28.22 -5.34
CA TRP A 75 10.17 -28.44 -4.74
C TRP A 75 10.13 -27.89 -3.31
N LYS A 76 11.09 -28.28 -2.46
CA LYS A 76 11.18 -27.76 -1.09
C LYS A 76 11.31 -26.23 -1.05
N LYS A 77 12.08 -25.65 -1.97
CA LYS A 77 12.27 -24.20 -2.06
C LYS A 77 10.99 -23.48 -2.48
N PHE A 78 10.28 -23.98 -3.49
CA PHE A 78 9.02 -23.42 -3.95
C PHE A 78 7.94 -23.51 -2.88
N SER A 79 7.77 -24.68 -2.26
CA SER A 79 6.80 -24.85 -1.17
C SER A 79 7.06 -23.89 -0.02
N ARG A 80 8.33 -23.70 0.36
CA ARG A 80 8.69 -22.71 1.40
C ARG A 80 8.34 -21.28 0.99
N ASN A 81 8.57 -20.90 -0.27
CA ASN A 81 8.23 -19.56 -0.75
C ASN A 81 6.71 -19.33 -0.72
N ILE A 82 5.93 -20.29 -1.24
CA ILE A 82 4.46 -20.21 -1.26
C ILE A 82 3.90 -20.12 0.16
N ASN A 83 4.39 -20.95 1.09
CA ASN A 83 3.94 -20.91 2.49
C ASN A 83 4.25 -19.54 3.13
N ARG A 84 5.47 -19.02 2.90
CA ARG A 84 5.87 -17.71 3.40
C ARG A 84 5.00 -16.59 2.80
N ASP A 85 4.64 -16.67 1.53
CA ASP A 85 3.76 -15.69 0.88
C ASP A 85 2.38 -15.70 1.54
N GLN A 86 1.80 -16.88 1.77
CA GLN A 86 0.50 -17.04 2.41
C GLN A 86 0.50 -16.51 3.84
N GLU A 87 1.54 -16.82 4.63
CA GLU A 87 1.72 -16.30 5.99
C GLU A 87 1.85 -14.78 6.00
N THR A 88 2.65 -14.23 5.09
CA THR A 88 2.88 -12.79 4.95
C THR A 88 1.60 -12.06 4.58
N GLU A 89 0.89 -12.55 3.55
CA GLU A 89 -0.39 -11.99 3.13
C GLU A 89 -1.41 -11.99 4.25
N ARG A 90 -1.51 -13.09 5.01
CA ARG A 90 -2.41 -13.19 6.16
C ARG A 90 -2.04 -12.17 7.22
N ALA A 91 -0.78 -12.11 7.64
CA ALA A 91 -0.32 -11.15 8.64
C ALA A 91 -0.56 -9.69 8.23
N LEU A 92 -0.39 -9.36 6.94
CA LEU A 92 -0.69 -8.03 6.41
C LEU A 92 -2.19 -7.71 6.48
N ARG A 93 -3.05 -8.66 6.06
CA ARG A 93 -4.51 -8.52 6.14
C ARG A 93 -5.01 -8.42 7.58
N ASP A 94 -4.43 -9.19 8.51
CA ASP A 94 -4.75 -9.13 9.94
C ASP A 94 -4.33 -7.78 10.55
N CYS A 95 -3.24 -7.20 10.05
CA CYS A 95 -2.87 -5.82 10.37
C CYS A 95 -3.80 -4.79 9.69
N GLY A 96 -4.83 -5.19 8.96
CA GLY A 96 -5.76 -4.32 8.25
C GLY A 96 -5.14 -3.64 7.03
N TRP A 97 -4.21 -4.28 6.33
CA TRP A 97 -3.70 -3.81 5.03
C TRP A 97 -4.38 -4.52 3.87
N ASN A 98 -4.67 -3.77 2.81
CA ASN A 98 -5.06 -4.33 1.52
C ASN A 98 -3.81 -4.84 0.81
N VAL A 99 -3.82 -6.09 0.35
CA VAL A 99 -2.68 -6.70 -0.35
C VAL A 99 -3.03 -6.88 -1.82
N LEU A 100 -2.30 -6.21 -2.70
CA LEU A 100 -2.39 -6.37 -4.16
C LEU A 100 -1.16 -7.11 -4.65
N ILE A 101 -1.34 -8.09 -5.53
CA ILE A 101 -0.26 -8.89 -6.09
C ILE A 101 -0.17 -8.58 -7.59
N VAL A 102 1.04 -8.32 -8.06
CA VAL A 102 1.35 -8.13 -9.47
C VAL A 102 2.38 -9.16 -9.89
N TRP A 103 2.05 -9.97 -10.88
CA TRP A 103 2.95 -11.02 -11.36
C TRP A 103 3.88 -10.51 -12.46
N GLU A 104 5.11 -11.01 -12.51
CA GLU A 104 6.09 -10.59 -13.53
C GLU A 104 5.59 -10.80 -14.97
N CYS A 105 4.80 -11.86 -15.21
CA CYS A 105 4.24 -12.14 -16.53
C CYS A 105 3.18 -11.14 -16.97
N GLU A 106 2.57 -10.39 -16.04
CA GLU A 106 1.60 -9.33 -16.35
C GLU A 106 2.29 -8.03 -16.76
N LEU A 107 3.59 -7.89 -16.46
CA LEU A 107 4.39 -6.69 -16.74
C LEU A 107 5.18 -6.76 -18.06
N VAL A 108 4.91 -7.79 -18.89
CA VAL A 108 5.41 -7.88 -20.26
C VAL A 108 4.72 -6.83 -21.14
N ALA A 109 5.41 -6.38 -22.20
CA ALA A 109 4.96 -5.26 -23.03
C ALA A 109 3.49 -5.37 -23.50
N ALA A 110 3.06 -6.58 -23.89
CA ALA A 110 1.71 -6.85 -24.39
C ALA A 110 0.58 -6.65 -23.35
N ARG A 111 0.87 -6.77 -22.04
CA ARG A 111 -0.16 -6.72 -20.97
C ARG A 111 0.09 -5.61 -19.94
N ARG A 112 1.27 -4.99 -19.99
CA ARG A 112 1.75 -4.06 -18.97
C ARG A 112 0.79 -2.88 -18.75
N ALA A 113 0.35 -2.22 -19.81
CA ALA A 113 -0.50 -1.03 -19.70
C ALA A 113 -1.82 -1.35 -18.96
N ALA A 114 -2.57 -2.34 -19.47
CA ALA A 114 -3.82 -2.79 -18.86
C ALA A 114 -3.65 -3.25 -17.40
N THR A 115 -2.54 -3.94 -17.09
CA THR A 115 -2.24 -4.39 -15.72
C THR A 115 -2.03 -3.20 -14.78
N LEU A 116 -1.27 -2.19 -15.20
CA LEU A 116 -0.97 -1.02 -14.39
C LEU A 116 -2.20 -0.12 -14.22
N GLU A 117 -3.01 0.06 -15.27
CA GLU A 117 -4.29 0.77 -15.18
C GLU A 117 -5.24 0.09 -14.20
N ARG A 118 -5.42 -1.23 -14.31
CA ARG A 118 -6.22 -2.03 -13.35
C ARG A 118 -5.70 -1.85 -11.93
N LEU A 119 -4.38 -1.87 -11.74
CA LEU A 119 -3.75 -1.68 -10.43
C LEU A 119 -4.09 -0.31 -9.83
N GLN A 120 -4.04 0.77 -10.62
CA GLN A 120 -4.45 2.11 -10.14
C GLN A 120 -5.92 2.18 -9.80
N THR A 121 -6.80 1.64 -10.63
CA THR A 121 -8.24 1.59 -10.32
C THR A 121 -8.48 0.88 -8.99
N GLN A 122 -7.81 -0.25 -8.75
CA GLN A 122 -7.89 -0.97 -7.48
C GLN A 122 -7.36 -0.14 -6.30
N ILE A 123 -6.23 0.57 -6.45
CA ILE A 123 -5.69 1.43 -5.40
C ILE A 123 -6.65 2.57 -5.06
N LEU A 124 -7.20 3.24 -6.08
CA LEU A 124 -8.08 4.40 -5.90
C LEU A 124 -9.44 4.03 -5.32
N ALA A 125 -9.90 2.80 -5.52
CA ALA A 125 -11.10 2.27 -4.89
C ALA A 125 -10.95 2.00 -3.39
N MET A 126 -9.72 1.98 -2.84
CA MET A 126 -9.49 1.73 -1.42
C MET A 126 -9.77 2.97 -0.57
N PRO A 127 -10.31 2.80 0.66
CA PRO A 127 -10.55 3.92 1.56
C PRO A 127 -9.25 4.64 1.89
N GLN A 128 -9.27 5.97 1.75
CA GLN A 128 -8.10 6.81 1.97
C GLN A 128 -8.04 7.24 3.44
N LYS A 129 -6.85 7.19 4.04
CA LYS A 129 -6.59 7.90 5.29
C LYS A 129 -6.71 9.39 5.03
N ALA A 130 -7.53 10.07 5.83
CA ALA A 130 -7.58 11.53 5.84
C ALA A 130 -6.16 12.09 5.99
N THR A 131 -5.81 12.99 5.08
CA THR A 131 -4.57 13.75 5.10
C THR A 131 -4.52 14.64 6.34
N THR A 132 -3.34 15.11 6.73
CA THR A 132 -3.19 16.05 7.86
C THR A 132 -4.06 17.29 7.68
N ARG A 133 -4.15 17.81 6.45
CA ARG A 133 -4.97 18.98 6.12
C ARG A 133 -6.47 18.68 6.28
N GLU A 134 -6.94 17.56 5.76
CA GLU A 134 -8.34 17.12 5.94
C GLU A 134 -8.66 16.92 7.42
N ARG A 135 -7.76 16.29 8.19
CA ARG A 135 -7.93 16.13 9.65
C ARG A 135 -8.01 17.47 10.36
N GLN A 136 -7.21 18.46 9.96
CA GLN A 136 -7.26 19.81 10.51
C GLN A 136 -8.58 20.53 10.17
N LEU A 137 -9.05 20.42 8.93
CA LEU A 137 -10.35 20.97 8.51
C LEU A 137 -11.50 20.34 9.30
N TYR A 138 -11.56 19.01 9.41
CA TYR A 138 -12.58 18.33 10.21
C TYR A 138 -12.51 18.70 11.70
N ALA A 139 -11.32 18.86 12.26
CA ALA A 139 -11.15 19.30 13.65
C ALA A 139 -11.70 20.72 13.87
N LEU A 140 -11.50 21.64 12.92
CA LEU A 140 -12.05 23.00 12.96
C LEU A 140 -13.58 23.02 12.84
N GLU A 141 -14.15 22.21 11.96
CA GLU A 141 -15.61 22.13 11.71
C GLU A 141 -16.40 21.46 12.85
N THR A 142 -15.75 20.55 13.59
CA THR A 142 -16.37 19.82 14.72
C THR A 142 -16.10 20.45 16.08
N THR A 143 -15.27 21.50 16.15
CA THR A 143 -15.21 22.36 17.32
C THR A 143 -16.58 23.04 17.46
N PRO A 144 -17.32 22.86 18.56
CA PRO A 144 -18.46 23.71 18.86
C PRO A 144 -17.97 25.16 18.80
N PRO A 145 -18.76 26.12 18.26
CA PRO A 145 -18.43 27.53 18.41
C PRO A 145 -18.15 27.75 19.89
N ALA A 146 -16.92 28.15 20.22
CA ALA A 146 -16.58 28.49 21.59
C ALA A 146 -17.67 29.47 22.05
N GLU A 147 -18.38 29.12 23.13
CA GLU A 147 -19.31 30.03 23.78
C GLU A 147 -18.60 31.37 23.86
N VAL A 148 -19.12 32.33 23.10
CA VAL A 148 -18.68 33.70 23.16
C VAL A 148 -19.06 34.11 24.56
N ALA A 149 -18.08 34.11 25.47
CA ALA A 149 -18.29 34.62 26.81
C ALA A 149 -18.62 36.10 26.66
N GLU A 150 -19.92 36.41 26.54
CA GLU A 150 -20.45 37.73 26.83
C GLU A 150 -20.19 37.97 28.31
N SER A 151 -18.99 38.47 28.61
CA SER A 151 -18.73 39.09 29.89
C SER A 151 -19.69 40.27 30.01
N ALA A 152 -20.66 40.13 30.92
CA ALA A 152 -21.68 41.11 31.25
C ALA A 152 -21.08 42.52 31.33
N ILE A 153 -21.43 43.37 30.36
CA ILE A 153 -21.28 44.80 30.49
C ILE A 153 -22.40 45.22 31.47
N GLY A 154 -22.03 45.42 32.73
CA GLY A 154 -22.94 45.89 33.77
C GLY A 154 -23.53 47.23 33.37
N TYR A 155 -24.85 47.31 33.30
CA TYR A 155 -25.57 48.58 33.29
C TYR A 155 -25.28 49.29 34.62
N GLY A 156 -24.53 50.39 34.56
CA GLY A 156 -24.45 51.33 35.67
C GLY A 156 -25.81 51.97 35.87
N GLU A 157 -26.37 51.80 37.07
CA GLU A 157 -27.59 52.49 37.50
C GLU A 157 -27.36 54.00 37.49
N GLU A 158 -28.31 54.69 36.85
CA GLU A 158 -28.53 56.12 37.04
C GLU A 158 -28.98 56.36 38.48
N THR A 159 -28.26 57.21 39.22
CA THR A 159 -28.85 57.96 40.32
C THR A 159 -28.55 59.44 40.12
N HIS A 160 -29.63 60.17 39.83
CA HIS A 160 -29.75 61.61 39.71
C HIS A 160 -29.70 62.30 41.09
N ASP A 161 -29.44 63.61 41.06
CA ASP A 161 -29.30 64.61 42.13
C ASP A 161 -30.18 64.50 43.38
N ASP A 162 -29.61 64.86 44.55
CA ASP A 162 -29.96 66.07 45.33
C ASP A 162 -28.92 66.36 46.44
#